data_AF-A0AAU8STA3-F1
#
_entry.id   AF-A0AAU8STA3-F1
#
_cell.length_a   1.000
_cell.length_b   1.000
_cell.length_c   1.000
_cell.angle_alpha   90.00
_cell.angle_beta   90.00
_cell.angle_gamma   90.00
#
_symmetry.space_group_name_H-M   'P 1'
#
loop_
_entity.id
_entity.type
_entity.pdbx_description
1 polymer ?
#
loop_
_entity_poly.entity_id
_entity_poly.type
_entity_poly.pdbx_seq_one_letter_code
_entity_poly.pdbx_strand_id
1 'polypeptide(L)'
;MSKPSRNACVTDHSGVNKSATDLVHKFGVTPEDNSTSQSLEQSGDANLANLKTLKGAQFDRAYIDHAVTYHERVVDALDKTLVPDAQNAELKTLLVKVRPAFVAHLEHAEHLQAELGKSGA
;
A
#
# COMPACT_ATOMS: atom_id res chain seq x y z
N MET A 1 -6.89 16.97 -7.21
CA MET A 1 -6.43 16.40 -5.92
C MET A 1 -5.76 17.47 -5.05
N SER A 2 -6.15 17.58 -3.79
CA SER A 2 -5.44 18.43 -2.81
C SER A 2 -4.07 17.80 -2.51
N LYS A 3 -2.99 18.53 -2.80
CA LYS A 3 -1.58 18.14 -2.56
C LYS A 3 -1.25 17.55 -1.16
N PRO A 4 -1.90 17.91 -0.03
CA PRO A 4 -1.55 17.37 1.29
C PRO A 4 -1.64 15.85 1.46
N SER A 5 -2.67 15.16 0.94
CA SER A 5 -2.83 13.71 1.23
C SER A 5 -1.81 12.80 0.56
N ARG A 6 -1.28 13.19 -0.62
CA ARG A 6 -0.22 12.41 -1.29
C ARG A 6 1.09 12.45 -0.51
N ASN A 7 1.39 13.57 0.15
CA ASN A 7 2.60 13.71 0.95
C ASN A 7 2.57 12.82 2.20
N ALA A 8 1.41 12.70 2.85
CA ALA A 8 1.25 11.82 4.02
C ALA A 8 1.54 10.35 3.65
N CYS A 9 0.94 9.84 2.58
CA CYS A 9 1.19 8.48 2.09
C CYS A 9 2.69 8.25 1.79
N VAL A 10 3.34 9.16 1.06
CA VAL A 10 4.78 9.05 0.77
C VAL A 10 5.63 9.06 2.04
N THR A 11 5.33 9.95 2.99
CA THR A 11 6.05 10.02 4.27
C THR A 11 5.90 8.75 5.09
N ASP A 12 4.67 8.23 5.23
CA ASP A 12 4.39 7.03 6.00
C ASP A 12 5.05 5.81 5.37
N HIS A 13 4.91 5.61 4.05
CA HIS A 13 5.58 4.52 3.33
C HIS A 13 7.11 4.61 3.45
N SER A 14 7.69 5.82 3.36
CA SER A 14 9.14 6.00 3.55
C SER A 14 9.59 5.60 4.95
N GLY A 15 8.80 5.91 5.98
CA GLY A 15 9.05 5.48 7.36
C GLY A 15 8.93 3.97 7.56
N VAL A 16 7.93 3.34 6.94
CA VAL A 16 7.74 1.88 6.95
C VAL A 16 8.93 1.19 6.28
N ASN A 17 9.31 1.64 5.08
CA ASN A 17 10.46 1.09 4.34
C ASN A 17 11.75 1.22 5.13
N LYS A 18 11.99 2.38 5.76
CA LYS A 18 13.16 2.55 6.64
C LYS A 18 13.15 1.55 7.79
N SER A 19 12.01 1.38 8.46
CA SER A 19 11.90 0.45 9.60
C SER A 19 12.14 -1.00 9.18
N ALA A 20 11.64 -1.41 8.01
CA ALA A 20 11.89 -2.73 7.45
C ALA A 20 13.37 -2.94 7.09
N THR A 21 13.99 -1.97 6.41
CA THR A 21 15.42 -2.02 6.06
C THR A 21 16.32 -2.05 7.28
N ASP A 22 16.03 -1.26 8.32
CA ASP A 22 16.78 -1.29 9.58
C ASP A 22 16.72 -2.69 10.23
N LEU A 23 15.58 -3.38 10.15
CA LEU A 23 15.42 -4.74 10.66
C LEU A 23 16.20 -5.78 9.84
N VAL A 24 16.19 -5.66 8.51
CA VAL A 24 16.98 -6.48 7.59
C VAL A 24 18.47 -6.36 7.90
N HIS A 25 18.97 -5.14 8.06
CA HIS A 25 20.36 -4.88 8.44
C HIS A 25 20.70 -5.43 9.82
N LYS A 26 19.83 -5.25 10.80
CA LYS A 26 20.01 -5.75 12.17
C LYS A 26 20.19 -7.27 12.19
N PHE A 27 19.41 -8.00 11.41
CA PHE A 27 19.47 -9.47 11.39
C PHE A 27 20.45 -10.03 10.35
N GLY A 28 21.05 -9.20 9.51
CA GLY A 28 21.97 -9.65 8.46
C GLY A 28 21.32 -10.60 7.44
N VAL A 29 20.01 -10.46 7.24
CA VAL A 29 19.23 -11.29 6.31
C VAL A 29 19.13 -10.64 4.94
N THR A 30 18.90 -11.44 3.92
CA THR A 30 18.55 -10.95 2.58
C THR A 30 17.05 -11.16 2.37
N PRO A 31 16.29 -10.10 2.01
CA PRO A 31 14.91 -10.28 1.60
C PRO A 31 14.82 -11.19 0.38
N GLU A 32 13.90 -12.15 0.39
CA GLU A 32 13.60 -13.00 -0.74
C GLU A 32 12.17 -12.76 -1.21
N ASP A 33 11.99 -12.85 -2.53
CA ASP A 33 10.66 -12.80 -3.12
C ASP A 33 9.84 -14.03 -2.77
N ASN A 34 8.53 -13.86 -2.78
CA ASN A 34 7.57 -14.93 -2.62
C ASN A 34 6.30 -14.64 -3.45
N SER A 35 5.35 -15.57 -3.44
CA SER A 35 4.09 -15.41 -4.20
C SER A 35 3.33 -14.13 -3.83
N THR A 36 3.37 -13.71 -2.57
CA THR A 36 2.71 -12.49 -2.10
C THR A 36 3.42 -11.24 -2.63
N SER A 37 4.75 -11.15 -2.53
CA SER A 37 5.51 -10.00 -3.06
C SER A 37 5.36 -9.88 -4.58
N GLN A 38 5.49 -11.00 -5.29
CA GLN A 38 5.33 -11.06 -6.75
C GLN A 38 3.93 -10.64 -7.19
N SER A 39 2.88 -11.11 -6.50
CA SER A 39 1.50 -10.74 -6.84
C SER A 39 1.23 -9.25 -6.62
N LEU A 40 1.79 -8.65 -5.57
CA LEU A 40 1.65 -7.22 -5.29
C LEU A 40 2.42 -6.39 -6.33
N GLU A 41 3.65 -6.77 -6.65
CA GLU A 41 4.49 -6.12 -7.66
C GLU A 41 3.80 -6.12 -9.04
N GLN A 42 3.35 -7.28 -9.51
CA GLN A 42 2.66 -7.40 -10.80
C GLN A 42 1.40 -6.53 -10.86
N SER A 43 0.63 -6.48 -9.76
CA SER A 43 -0.56 -5.63 -9.66
C SER A 43 -0.21 -4.13 -9.69
N GLY A 44 0.94 -3.75 -9.12
CA GLY A 44 1.47 -2.39 -9.18
C GLY A 44 1.92 -1.99 -10.58
N ASP A 45 2.68 -2.85 -11.24
CA ASP A 45 3.20 -2.61 -12.60
C ASP A 45 2.09 -2.50 -13.64
N ALA A 46 1.11 -3.40 -13.58
CA ALA A 46 -0.06 -3.36 -14.46
C ALA A 46 -0.84 -2.04 -14.30
N ASN A 47 -0.99 -1.56 -13.07
CA ASN A 47 -1.64 -0.27 -12.82
C ASN A 47 -0.81 0.91 -13.35
N LEU A 48 0.50 0.90 -13.11
CA LEU A 48 1.37 1.95 -13.63
C LEU A 48 1.31 2.02 -15.16
N ALA A 49 1.28 0.87 -15.84
CA ALA A 49 1.11 0.79 -17.29
C ALA A 49 -0.23 1.40 -17.73
N ASN A 50 -1.33 1.04 -17.05
CA ASN A 50 -2.65 1.60 -17.33
C ASN A 50 -2.69 3.13 -17.13
N LEU A 51 -2.23 3.62 -15.97
CA LEU A 51 -2.27 5.04 -15.60
C LEU A 51 -1.50 5.93 -16.58
N LYS A 52 -0.41 5.44 -17.19
CA LYS A 52 0.35 6.19 -18.21
C LYS A 52 -0.51 6.56 -19.43
N THR A 53 -1.50 5.74 -19.77
CA THR A 53 -2.41 5.93 -20.91
C THR A 53 -3.55 6.91 -20.62
N LEU A 54 -3.84 7.16 -19.34
CA LEU A 54 -4.99 7.96 -18.90
C LEU A 54 -4.58 9.40 -18.61
N LYS A 55 -5.57 10.30 -18.65
CA LYS A 55 -5.44 11.74 -18.32
C LYS A 55 -6.68 12.26 -17.60
N GLY A 56 -6.52 13.37 -16.89
CA GLY A 56 -7.64 14.09 -16.25
C GLY A 56 -8.49 13.19 -15.35
N ALA A 57 -9.82 13.33 -15.43
CA ALA A 57 -10.75 12.58 -14.57
C ALA A 57 -10.65 11.05 -14.71
N GLN A 58 -10.28 10.54 -15.90
CA GLN A 58 -10.06 9.11 -16.09
C GLN A 58 -8.85 8.61 -15.31
N PHE A 59 -7.77 9.40 -15.31
CA PHE A 59 -6.59 9.12 -14.50
C PHE A 59 -6.93 9.15 -13.00
N ASP A 60 -7.62 10.20 -12.54
CA ASP A 60 -7.95 10.36 -11.12
C ASP A 60 -8.81 9.20 -10.61
N ARG A 61 -9.80 8.76 -11.39
CA ARG A 61 -10.65 7.60 -11.06
C ARG A 61 -9.84 6.31 -11.02
N ALA A 62 -9.10 6.00 -12.08
CA ALA A 62 -8.31 4.77 -12.14
C ALA A 62 -7.25 4.69 -11.03
N TYR A 63 -6.63 5.83 -10.68
CA TYR A 63 -5.65 5.91 -9.60
C TYR A 63 -6.30 5.57 -8.25
N ILE A 64 -7.44 6.17 -7.94
CA ILE A 64 -8.13 5.94 -6.66
C ILE A 64 -8.73 4.54 -6.60
N ASP A 65 -9.34 4.04 -7.67
CA ASP A 65 -9.88 2.67 -7.73
C ASP A 65 -8.79 1.64 -7.45
N HIS A 66 -7.61 1.78 -8.07
CA HIS A 66 -6.49 0.90 -7.77
C HIS A 66 -5.95 1.11 -6.35
N ALA A 67 -5.86 2.34 -5.86
CA ALA A 67 -5.39 2.60 -4.50
C ALA A 67 -6.25 1.87 -3.45
N VAL A 68 -7.58 1.88 -3.60
CA VAL A 68 -8.50 1.12 -2.73
C VAL A 68 -8.18 -0.37 -2.81
N THR A 69 -8.28 -0.97 -4.00
CA THR A 69 -8.07 -2.41 -4.19
C THR A 69 -6.68 -2.87 -3.74
N TYR A 70 -5.65 -2.05 -3.96
CA TYR A 70 -4.28 -2.39 -3.58
C TYR A 70 -4.09 -2.35 -2.06
N HIS A 71 -4.60 -1.33 -1.38
CA HIS A 71 -4.48 -1.25 0.07
C HIS A 71 -5.34 -2.30 0.78
N GLU A 72 -6.52 -2.65 0.25
CA GLU A 72 -7.30 -3.81 0.73
C GLU A 72 -6.47 -5.09 0.68
N ARG A 73 -5.81 -5.37 -0.46
CA ARG A 73 -4.95 -6.56 -0.61
C ARG A 73 -3.75 -6.54 0.34
N VAL A 74 -3.15 -5.39 0.58
CA VAL A 74 -2.03 -5.26 1.53
C VAL A 74 -2.49 -5.49 2.96
N VAL A 75 -3.64 -4.93 3.37
CA VAL A 75 -4.23 -5.17 4.70
C VAL A 75 -4.57 -6.64 4.87
N ASP A 76 -5.17 -7.26 3.86
CA ASP A 76 -5.46 -8.71 3.86
C ASP A 76 -4.19 -9.55 3.96
N ALA A 77 -3.14 -9.21 3.21
CA ALA A 77 -1.85 -9.89 3.28
C ALA A 77 -1.22 -9.76 4.68
N LEU A 78 -1.29 -8.57 5.29
CA LEU A 78 -0.83 -8.36 6.67
C LEU A 78 -1.58 -9.27 7.64
N ASP A 79 -2.90 -9.30 7.57
CA ASP A 79 -3.76 -9.97 8.56
C ASP A 79 -3.79 -11.49 8.41
N LYS A 80 -3.82 -11.97 7.17
CA LYS A 80 -4.08 -13.39 6.87
C LYS A 80 -2.82 -14.19 6.58
N THR A 81 -1.69 -13.52 6.32
CA THR A 81 -0.45 -14.19 5.90
C THR A 81 0.74 -13.69 6.70
N LEU A 82 1.10 -12.41 6.57
CA LEU A 82 2.38 -11.91 7.09
C LEU A 82 2.46 -11.92 8.63
N VAL A 83 1.44 -11.42 9.33
CA VAL A 83 1.42 -11.40 10.81
C VAL A 83 1.27 -12.81 11.41
N PRO A 84 0.39 -13.70 10.88
CA PRO A 84 0.32 -15.09 11.32
C PRO A 84 1.63 -15.86 11.10
N ASP A 85 2.25 -15.73 9.93
CA ASP A 85 3.40 -16.55 9.54
C ASP A 85 4.73 -16.01 10.08
N ALA A 86 4.80 -14.74 10.50
CA ALA A 86 6.01 -14.15 11.07
C ALA A 86 6.46 -14.86 12.35
N GLN A 87 7.57 -15.60 12.24
CA GLN A 87 8.19 -16.30 13.37
C GLN A 87 9.09 -15.38 14.22
N ASN A 88 9.72 -14.38 13.59
CA ASN A 88 10.55 -13.42 14.31
C ASN A 88 9.65 -12.39 15.03
N ALA A 89 9.80 -12.26 16.35
CA ALA A 89 8.96 -11.40 17.18
C ALA A 89 9.08 -9.90 16.83
N GLU A 90 10.27 -9.43 16.43
CA GLU A 90 10.47 -8.03 16.05
C GLU A 90 9.85 -7.72 14.68
N LEU A 91 9.96 -8.66 13.72
CA LEU A 91 9.26 -8.57 12.44
C LEU A 91 7.75 -8.53 12.65
N LYS A 92 7.22 -9.46 13.45
CA LYS A 92 5.79 -9.50 13.77
C LYS A 92 5.32 -8.20 14.43
N THR A 93 6.10 -7.68 15.37
CA THR A 93 5.82 -6.39 16.02
C THR A 93 5.80 -5.25 15.01
N LEU A 94 6.76 -5.19 14.09
CA LEU A 94 6.80 -4.18 13.04
C LEU A 94 5.56 -4.28 12.14
N LEU A 95 5.20 -5.47 11.67
CA LEU A 95 4.02 -5.69 10.81
C LEU A 95 2.72 -5.23 11.49
N VAL A 96 2.53 -5.56 12.77
CA VAL A 96 1.37 -5.10 13.56
C VAL A 96 1.40 -3.57 13.74
N LYS A 97 2.58 -2.99 14.00
CA LYS A 97 2.75 -1.54 14.22
C LYS A 97 2.40 -0.71 12.98
N VAL A 98 2.72 -1.21 11.78
CA VAL A 98 2.51 -0.45 10.52
C VAL A 98 1.10 -0.61 9.96
N ARG A 99 0.40 -1.69 10.31
CA ARG A 99 -0.98 -1.97 9.83
C ARG A 99 -1.94 -0.78 9.94
N PRO A 100 -2.01 -0.01 11.05
CA PRO A 100 -2.94 1.11 11.15
C PRO A 100 -2.74 2.20 10.09
N ALA A 101 -1.51 2.41 9.61
CA ALA A 101 -1.25 3.39 8.54
C ALA A 101 -1.86 2.93 7.21
N PHE A 102 -1.73 1.64 6.86
CA PHE A 102 -2.34 1.08 5.66
C PHE A 102 -3.87 1.12 5.70
N VAL A 103 -4.47 0.87 6.87
CA VAL A 103 -5.92 1.02 7.08
C VAL A 103 -6.35 2.47 6.90
N ALA A 104 -5.65 3.42 7.49
CA ALA A 104 -5.97 4.84 7.33
C ALA A 104 -5.83 5.30 5.87
N HIS A 105 -4.85 4.78 5.13
CA HIS A 105 -4.69 5.08 3.69
C HIS A 105 -5.83 4.47 2.86
N LEU A 106 -6.27 3.26 3.19
CA LEU A 106 -7.44 2.62 2.57
C LEU A 106 -8.72 3.45 2.80
N GLU A 107 -9.05 3.76 4.04
CA GLU A 107 -10.25 4.54 4.39
C GLU A 107 -10.27 5.90 3.69
N HIS A 108 -9.11 6.56 3.63
CA HIS A 108 -8.97 7.81 2.91
C HIS A 108 -9.15 7.64 1.39
N ALA A 109 -8.65 6.55 0.80
CA ALA A 109 -8.86 6.25 -0.62
C ALA A 109 -10.34 5.96 -0.92
N GLU A 110 -11.04 5.18 -0.08
CA GLU A 110 -12.48 4.92 -0.20
C GLU A 110 -13.29 6.21 -0.11
N HIS A 111 -12.92 7.11 0.81
CA HIS A 111 -13.56 8.41 0.92
C HIS A 111 -13.40 9.22 -0.38
N LEU A 112 -12.18 9.29 -0.93
CA LEU A 112 -11.93 9.96 -2.21
C LEU A 112 -12.69 9.30 -3.37
N GLN A 113 -12.79 7.98 -3.38
CA GLN A 113 -13.53 7.23 -4.38
C GLN A 113 -15.01 7.62 -4.37
N ALA A 114 -15.61 7.71 -3.18
CA ALA A 114 -17.00 8.15 -3.01
C ALA A 114 -17.22 9.59 -3.50
N GLU A 115 -16.29 10.51 -3.19
CA GLU A 115 -16.38 11.91 -3.64
C GLU A 115 -16.24 12.06 -5.16
N LEU A 116 -15.37 11.26 -5.80
CA LEU A 116 -15.26 11.18 -7.26
C LEU A 116 -16.52 10.58 -7.92
N GLY A 117 -17.22 9.67 -7.22
CA GLY A 117 -18.53 9.15 -7.63
C GLY A 117 -19.62 10.23 -7.66
N LYS A 118 -19.62 11.13 -6.68
CA LYS A 118 -20.59 12.24 -6.57
C LYS A 118 -20.30 13.38 -7.56
N SER A 119 -19.03 13.64 -7.85
CA SER A 119 -18.58 14.74 -8.73
C SER A 119 -18.68 14.43 -10.24
N GLY A 120 -19.06 13.20 -10.59
CA GLY A 120 -19.22 12.72 -11.97
C GLY A 120 -20.68 12.48 -12.39
N ALA A 121 -21.65 13.03 -11.65
CA ALA A 121 -23.07 13.09 -12.02
C ALA A 121 -23.43 14.49 -12.52
#